data_AF-A0A6I3MHA2-F1
#
_entry.id   AF-A0A6I3MHA2-F1
#
_cell.length_a   1.000
_cell.length_b   1.000
_cell.length_c   1.000
_cell.angle_alpha   90.00
_cell.angle_beta   90.00
_cell.angle_gamma   90.00
#
_symmetry.space_group_name_H-M   'P 1'
#
loop_
_entity.id
_entity.type
_entity.pdbx_description
1 polymer ?
#
loop_
_entity_poly.entity_id
_entity_poly.type
_entity_poly.pdbx_seq_one_letter_code
_entity_poly.pdbx_strand_id
1 'polypeptide(L)'
;MKKISLLVLTIALVFTSCSNDDLLPKVKNPVKPDNTSVKDEESKNLEKMYNEIVTLSLGKTETCAVSGEWDFIAVGSKACGGPVEYLPYYLYINKDNFNDKVKAYNKKQAEFNTKWNITSTCDVIPMPEIVSCVNGKPTLLYRSDMDLEKQNLKQMYEEIITLSLVNSKSCSNPQKWYYTAIGKQICGGPLEYIPYSLEIDRTNFLSKVDVYTEKLSAFHKKWKMVSTCNVTPAPIAIDCVNNKPTLLYESDRNLEKQNLNNLYNEIITLSLVNSKTCDNPEKWAFTAIGEKACGGPTDYIAYSLEINTASFLSKVNTYTNMQAGYDKRWGVISTCDFTSAPKSINCIDGKVKLKY
;
A
#
# COMPACT_ATOMS: atom_id res chain seq x y z
N MET A 1 16.06 39.03 23.14
CA MET A 1 15.61 39.00 24.55
C MET A 1 14.47 38.00 24.71
N LYS A 2 14.74 36.89 25.38
CA LYS A 2 13.87 36.11 26.30
C LYS A 2 14.56 34.76 26.53
N LYS A 3 15.11 34.60 27.74
CA LYS A 3 15.76 33.38 28.22
C LYS A 3 14.68 32.46 28.79
N ILE A 4 14.68 31.18 28.41
CA ILE A 4 13.86 30.16 29.06
C ILE A 4 14.82 29.26 29.86
N SER A 5 14.57 29.22 31.17
CA SER A 5 15.37 28.54 32.18
C SER A 5 14.95 27.09 32.27
N LEU A 6 15.92 26.17 32.13
CA LEU A 6 15.80 24.75 32.46
C LEU A 6 15.86 24.59 33.99
N LEU A 7 14.88 23.93 34.60
CA LEU A 7 14.91 23.53 36.00
C LEU A 7 15.26 22.04 36.06
N VAL A 8 16.47 21.74 36.53
CA VAL A 8 16.97 20.39 36.84
C VAL A 8 16.77 20.17 38.34
N LEU A 9 15.97 19.17 38.72
CA LEU A 9 15.76 18.78 40.12
C LEU A 9 16.55 17.50 40.41
N THR A 10 17.78 17.68 40.89
CA THR A 10 18.62 16.63 41.48
C THR A 10 18.25 16.44 42.95
N ILE A 11 17.71 15.27 43.31
CA ILE A 11 17.51 14.87 44.70
C ILE A 11 18.66 13.95 45.10
N ALA A 12 19.55 14.49 45.95
CA ALA A 12 20.59 13.76 46.64
C ALA A 12 20.00 13.11 47.91
N LEU A 13 20.11 11.79 48.03
CA LEU A 13 19.84 11.06 49.27
C LEU A 13 21.17 10.90 50.02
N VAL A 14 21.25 11.53 51.19
CA VAL A 14 22.37 11.45 52.13
C VAL A 14 22.21 10.19 52.97
N PHE A 15 23.24 9.35 53.02
CA PHE A 15 23.36 8.27 54.00
C PHE A 15 23.87 8.85 55.33
N THR A 16 23.09 8.77 56.39
CA THR A 16 23.59 8.94 57.77
C THR A 16 23.67 7.58 58.45
N SER A 17 24.90 7.17 58.74
CA SER A 17 25.30 6.05 59.59
C SER A 17 25.11 6.40 61.07
N CYS A 18 24.61 5.47 61.87
CA CYS A 18 24.79 5.47 63.33
C CYS A 18 24.96 4.02 63.83
N SER A 19 25.95 3.82 64.70
CA SER A 19 26.16 2.61 65.52
C SER A 19 25.93 2.94 67.00
N ASN A 20 25.15 2.05 67.66
CA ASN A 20 25.17 1.49 69.04
C ASN A 20 25.41 2.42 70.27
N ASP A 21 24.87 2.25 71.47
CA ASP A 21 24.34 1.12 72.27
C ASP A 21 23.37 1.67 73.34
N ASP A 22 22.36 0.90 73.81
CA ASP A 22 22.04 0.80 75.26
C ASP A 22 21.19 -0.44 75.60
N LEU A 23 21.27 -0.85 76.87
CA LEU A 23 21.00 -2.15 77.47
C LEU A 23 19.53 -2.45 77.88
N LEU A 24 19.28 -3.76 78.07
CA LEU A 24 18.18 -4.49 78.76
C LEU A 24 16.97 -4.95 77.91
N PRO A 25 16.26 -6.05 78.28
CA PRO A 25 16.68 -7.40 78.68
C PRO A 25 16.21 -8.47 77.66
N LYS A 26 16.88 -9.63 77.65
CA LYS A 26 16.61 -10.77 76.73
C LYS A 26 15.20 -11.36 76.91
N VAL A 27 14.25 -10.91 76.10
CA VAL A 27 13.08 -11.72 75.73
C VAL A 27 13.50 -12.61 74.56
N LYS A 28 13.58 -13.93 74.80
CA LYS A 28 13.77 -14.93 73.73
C LYS A 28 12.50 -14.99 72.89
N ASN A 29 12.33 -14.02 71.98
CA ASN A 29 11.49 -14.24 70.82
C ASN A 29 12.23 -15.23 69.90
N PRO A 30 11.53 -16.22 69.31
CA PRO A 30 12.15 -17.13 68.36
C PRO A 30 12.75 -16.29 67.23
N VAL A 31 14.07 -16.39 67.06
CA VAL A 31 14.79 -15.83 65.94
C VAL A 31 14.14 -16.40 64.68
N LYS A 32 13.39 -15.56 63.96
CA LYS A 32 12.98 -15.87 62.60
C LYS A 32 14.30 -16.04 61.82
N PRO A 33 14.55 -17.19 61.17
CA PRO A 33 15.84 -17.43 60.52
C PRO A 33 16.12 -16.27 59.55
N ASP A 34 17.36 -15.77 59.59
CA ASP A 34 17.83 -14.68 58.74
C ASP A 34 17.89 -15.16 57.28
N ASN A 35 16.72 -15.17 56.65
CA ASN A 35 16.48 -15.64 55.29
C ASN A 35 16.95 -14.61 54.24
N THR A 36 17.45 -13.45 54.69
CA THR A 36 17.93 -12.35 53.84
C THR A 36 19.16 -12.81 53.05
N SER A 37 20.12 -13.45 53.72
CA SER A 37 21.34 -13.97 53.11
C SER A 37 21.06 -15.00 51.99
N VAL A 38 20.08 -15.89 52.21
CA VAL A 38 19.69 -16.93 51.22
C VAL A 38 19.01 -16.32 50.00
N LYS A 39 18.13 -15.33 50.20
CA LYS A 39 17.48 -14.61 49.09
C LYS A 39 18.50 -13.88 48.22
N ASP A 40 19.49 -13.25 48.84
CA ASP A 40 20.55 -12.52 48.14
C ASP A 40 21.44 -13.45 47.31
N GLU A 41 21.77 -14.65 47.83
CA GLU A 41 22.52 -15.66 47.09
C GLU A 41 21.74 -16.17 45.86
N GLU A 42 20.44 -16.47 46.01
CA GLU A 42 19.59 -16.88 44.89
C GLU A 42 19.45 -15.78 43.82
N SER A 43 19.34 -14.52 44.25
CA SER A 43 19.32 -13.36 43.36
C SER A 43 20.62 -13.23 42.55
N LYS A 44 21.79 -13.38 43.21
CA LYS A 44 23.10 -13.38 42.53
C LYS A 44 23.24 -14.54 41.54
N ASN A 45 22.69 -15.71 41.85
CA ASN A 45 22.68 -16.84 40.93
C ASN A 45 21.84 -16.55 39.67
N LEU A 46 20.68 -15.92 39.82
CA LEU A 46 19.87 -15.46 38.68
C LEU A 46 20.61 -14.42 37.84
N GLU A 47 21.29 -13.46 38.47
CA GLU A 47 22.11 -12.47 37.76
C GLU A 47 23.23 -13.13 36.94
N LYS A 48 23.91 -14.13 37.53
CA LYS A 48 24.94 -14.91 36.82
C LYS A 48 24.38 -15.63 35.60
N MET A 49 23.22 -16.30 35.74
CA MET A 49 22.55 -16.98 34.64
C MET A 49 22.16 -16.00 33.52
N TYR A 50 21.63 -14.84 33.88
CA TYR A 50 21.28 -13.79 32.94
C TYR A 50 22.51 -13.25 32.19
N ASN A 51 23.61 -12.97 32.89
CA ASN A 51 24.85 -12.51 32.27
C ASN A 51 25.45 -13.55 31.30
N GLU A 52 25.31 -14.85 31.62
CA GLU A 52 25.69 -15.93 30.70
C GLU A 52 24.86 -15.88 29.40
N ILE A 53 23.54 -15.70 29.51
CA ILE A 53 22.64 -15.55 28.36
C ILE A 53 23.04 -14.34 27.50
N VAL A 54 23.25 -13.17 28.12
CA VAL A 54 23.65 -11.94 27.39
C VAL A 54 25.00 -12.10 26.69
N THR A 55 25.93 -12.84 27.28
CA THR A 55 27.22 -13.15 26.66
C THR A 55 27.05 -14.08 25.47
N LEU A 56 26.25 -15.14 25.62
CA LEU A 56 25.98 -16.11 24.56
C LEU A 56 25.17 -15.51 23.40
N SER A 57 24.37 -14.47 23.62
CA SER A 57 23.59 -13.84 22.54
C SER A 57 24.46 -13.09 21.54
N LEU A 58 25.71 -12.78 21.90
CA LEU A 58 26.66 -11.96 21.14
C LEU A 58 26.20 -10.52 20.85
N GLY A 59 25.07 -10.08 21.37
CA GLY A 59 24.50 -8.75 21.06
C GLY A 59 25.37 -7.56 21.50
N LYS A 60 26.34 -7.78 22.41
CA LYS A 60 27.30 -6.77 22.87
C LYS A 60 28.67 -6.85 22.17
N THR A 61 29.01 -8.01 21.61
CA THR A 61 30.37 -8.31 21.12
C THR A 61 30.45 -8.42 19.62
N GLU A 62 29.39 -8.92 18.97
CA GLU A 62 29.32 -9.08 17.52
C GLU A 62 28.79 -7.81 16.86
N THR A 63 29.37 -7.48 15.70
CA THR A 63 28.94 -6.27 14.97
C THR A 63 27.71 -6.58 14.14
N CYS A 64 26.64 -5.82 14.33
CA CYS A 64 25.43 -5.93 13.52
C CYS A 64 25.64 -5.21 12.18
N ALA A 65 25.95 -5.96 11.12
CA ALA A 65 26.02 -5.44 9.75
C ALA A 65 24.75 -5.75 8.94
N VAL A 66 24.18 -6.94 9.11
CA VAL A 66 23.02 -7.44 8.35
C VAL A 66 21.91 -7.84 9.31
N SER A 67 20.78 -7.14 9.28
CA SER A 67 19.66 -7.40 10.21
C SER A 67 19.07 -8.80 10.10
N GLY A 68 19.15 -9.43 8.92
CA GLY A 68 18.66 -10.79 8.67
C GLY A 68 19.45 -11.89 9.39
N GLU A 69 20.61 -11.57 9.98
CA GLU A 69 21.44 -12.51 10.76
C GLU A 69 21.12 -12.47 12.26
N TRP A 70 20.13 -11.68 12.65
CA TRP A 70 19.74 -11.47 14.05
C TRP A 70 18.27 -11.83 14.24
N ASP A 71 17.98 -12.33 15.43
CA ASP A 71 16.63 -12.65 15.89
C ASP A 71 16.51 -12.24 17.37
N PHE A 72 15.35 -12.39 17.99
CA PHE A 72 15.15 -12.02 19.39
C PHE A 72 14.43 -13.13 20.18
N ILE A 73 14.65 -13.15 21.49
CA ILE A 73 14.04 -14.13 22.38
C ILE A 73 13.50 -13.46 23.65
N ALA A 74 12.40 -13.99 24.17
CA ALA A 74 11.79 -13.58 25.42
C ALA A 74 12.61 -14.09 26.62
N VAL A 75 13.11 -13.18 27.46
CA VAL A 75 13.94 -13.50 28.63
C VAL A 75 13.26 -13.08 29.92
N GLY A 76 13.33 -13.95 30.91
CA GLY A 76 12.75 -13.82 32.23
C GLY A 76 11.29 -14.26 32.35
N SER A 77 10.80 -14.22 33.59
CA SER A 77 9.42 -14.48 33.95
C SER A 77 8.96 -13.44 34.95
N LYS A 78 8.01 -12.57 34.58
CA LYS A 78 7.35 -11.67 35.52
C LYS A 78 6.43 -12.45 36.46
N ALA A 79 6.19 -11.91 37.65
CA ALA A 79 5.34 -12.55 38.67
C ALA A 79 3.89 -12.81 38.20
N CYS A 80 3.38 -11.98 37.29
CA CYS A 80 2.04 -12.11 36.70
C CYS A 80 2.03 -12.66 35.26
N GLY A 81 3.15 -13.23 34.81
CA GLY A 81 3.27 -13.84 33.50
C GLY A 81 3.87 -12.93 32.42
N GLY A 82 4.41 -13.56 31.37
CA GLY A 82 5.16 -12.89 30.32
C GLY A 82 6.64 -12.64 30.67
N PRO A 83 7.45 -12.26 29.68
CA PRO A 83 8.88 -12.02 29.87
C PRO A 83 9.18 -10.71 30.59
N VAL A 84 10.38 -10.64 31.16
CA VAL A 84 10.93 -9.41 31.73
C VAL A 84 11.45 -8.50 30.61
N GLU A 85 11.96 -9.06 29.52
CA GLU A 85 12.40 -8.31 28.33
C GLU A 85 12.51 -9.22 27.10
N TYR A 86 12.84 -8.60 25.96
CA TYR A 86 13.28 -9.30 24.77
C TYR A 86 14.76 -9.01 24.53
N LEU A 87 15.53 -10.03 24.17
CA LEU A 87 16.96 -9.94 23.94
C LEU A 87 17.28 -10.31 22.48
N PRO A 88 17.94 -9.43 21.70
CA PRO A 88 18.45 -9.82 20.39
C PRO A 88 19.64 -10.78 20.51
N TYR A 89 19.70 -11.76 19.61
CA TYR A 89 20.77 -12.75 19.53
C TYR A 89 21.17 -13.02 18.07
N TYR A 90 22.44 -13.37 17.88
CA TYR A 90 22.98 -13.71 16.56
C TYR A 90 22.55 -15.12 16.14
N LEU A 91 22.12 -15.31 14.90
CA LEU A 91 21.56 -16.58 14.43
C LEU A 91 22.57 -17.73 14.35
N TYR A 92 23.87 -17.43 14.30
CA TYR A 92 24.93 -18.43 14.12
C TYR A 92 25.56 -18.94 15.43
N ILE A 93 24.97 -18.61 16.59
CA ILE A 93 25.36 -19.20 17.88
C ILE A 93 24.88 -20.65 18.00
N ASN A 94 25.34 -21.38 19.02
CA ASN A 94 24.74 -22.67 19.39
C ASN A 94 23.34 -22.44 19.97
N LYS A 95 22.33 -22.48 19.09
CA LYS A 95 20.94 -22.12 19.39
C LYS A 95 20.30 -23.03 20.44
N ASP A 96 20.60 -24.33 20.43
CA ASP A 96 20.02 -25.28 21.38
C ASP A 96 20.51 -24.99 22.80
N ASN A 97 21.84 -24.88 22.99
CA ASN A 97 22.42 -24.51 24.27
C ASN A 97 21.91 -23.14 24.75
N PHE A 98 21.87 -22.15 23.86
CA PHE A 98 21.36 -20.81 24.19
C PHE A 98 19.89 -20.85 24.65
N ASN A 99 19.03 -21.54 23.92
CA ASN A 99 17.62 -21.69 24.27
C ASN A 99 17.42 -22.44 25.58
N ASP A 100 18.22 -23.46 25.86
CA ASP A 100 18.15 -24.22 27.11
C ASP A 100 18.56 -23.37 28.31
N LYS A 101 19.57 -22.51 28.15
CA LYS A 101 19.97 -21.52 29.17
C LYS A 101 18.85 -20.51 29.44
N VAL A 102 18.22 -19.97 28.39
CA VAL A 102 17.07 -19.06 28.54
C VAL A 102 15.91 -19.74 29.25
N LYS A 103 15.53 -20.96 28.86
CA LYS A 103 14.47 -21.73 29.53
C LYS A 103 14.79 -22.00 31.01
N ALA A 104 16.01 -22.40 31.31
CA ALA A 104 16.46 -22.66 32.67
C ALA A 104 16.38 -21.40 33.55
N TYR A 105 16.82 -20.25 33.01
CA TYR A 105 16.70 -18.96 33.68
C TYR A 105 15.25 -18.56 33.91
N ASN A 106 14.40 -18.60 32.88
CA ASN A 106 12.99 -18.22 32.98
C ASN A 106 12.26 -19.05 34.05
N LYS A 107 12.52 -20.37 34.08
CA LYS A 107 11.99 -21.28 35.09
C LYS A 107 12.48 -20.92 36.49
N LYS A 108 13.78 -20.70 36.66
CA LYS A 108 14.38 -20.36 37.96
C LYS A 108 13.89 -19.01 38.48
N GLN A 109 13.71 -18.03 37.61
CA GLN A 109 13.16 -16.73 38.01
C GLN A 109 11.69 -16.84 38.40
N ALA A 110 10.89 -17.66 37.73
CA ALA A 110 9.51 -17.93 38.13
C ALA A 110 9.44 -18.58 39.52
N GLU A 111 10.25 -19.62 39.77
CA GLU A 111 10.37 -20.27 41.09
C GLU A 111 10.78 -19.26 42.19
N PHE A 112 11.75 -18.40 41.89
CA PHE A 112 12.19 -17.33 42.80
C PHE A 112 11.06 -16.35 43.12
N ASN A 113 10.31 -15.91 42.10
CA ASN A 113 9.20 -14.97 42.29
C ASN A 113 8.11 -15.55 43.21
N THR A 114 7.74 -16.82 43.00
CA THR A 114 6.78 -17.52 43.85
C THR A 114 7.32 -17.71 45.26
N LYS A 115 8.57 -18.17 45.40
CA LYS A 115 9.19 -18.44 46.71
C LYS A 115 9.24 -17.19 47.59
N TRP A 116 9.57 -16.05 47.00
CA TRP A 116 9.80 -14.80 47.74
C TRP A 116 8.64 -13.80 47.66
N ASN A 117 7.47 -14.23 47.16
CA ASN A 117 6.28 -13.39 46.95
C ASN A 117 6.63 -12.08 46.23
N ILE A 118 7.44 -12.16 45.19
CA ILE A 118 7.80 -11.00 44.38
C ILE A 118 6.55 -10.53 43.65
N THR A 119 6.19 -9.26 43.82
CA THR A 119 5.11 -8.61 43.09
C THR A 119 5.66 -7.86 41.89
N SER A 120 4.86 -7.71 40.84
CA SER A 120 5.20 -6.98 39.62
C SER A 120 4.09 -5.99 39.31
N THR A 121 4.42 -4.89 38.62
CA THR A 121 3.45 -3.92 38.12
C THR A 121 2.54 -4.48 37.03
N CYS A 122 2.87 -5.65 36.48
CA CYS A 122 2.12 -6.33 35.43
C CYS A 122 1.98 -5.56 34.13
N ASP A 123 2.88 -4.61 33.89
CA ASP A 123 3.01 -3.94 32.61
C ASP A 123 3.37 -4.95 31.52
N VAL A 124 2.56 -4.99 30.46
CA VAL A 124 2.82 -5.82 29.29
C VAL A 124 3.92 -5.17 28.46
N ILE A 125 4.99 -5.91 28.19
CA ILE A 125 6.06 -5.44 27.31
C ILE A 125 5.68 -5.79 25.87
N PRO A 126 5.66 -4.81 24.95
CA PRO A 126 5.32 -5.07 23.56
C PRO A 126 6.34 -6.04 22.95
N MET A 127 5.84 -7.00 22.18
CA MET A 127 6.69 -7.89 21.40
C MET A 127 7.34 -7.10 20.25
N PRO A 128 8.66 -7.21 20.05
CA PRO A 128 9.32 -6.68 18.86
C PRO A 128 8.78 -7.35 17.59
N GLU A 129 8.86 -6.64 16.48
CA GLU A 129 8.54 -7.18 15.15
C GLU A 129 9.80 -7.76 14.50
N ILE A 130 10.92 -7.04 14.61
CA ILE A 130 12.20 -7.39 13.98
C ILE A 130 13.39 -6.90 14.79
N VAL A 131 14.58 -7.43 14.48
CA VAL A 131 15.87 -6.82 14.85
C VAL A 131 16.39 -6.01 13.68
N SER A 132 16.94 -4.83 13.94
CA SER A 132 17.62 -3.97 12.95
C SER A 132 19.00 -3.57 13.45
N CYS A 133 19.95 -3.36 12.53
CA CYS A 133 21.27 -2.85 12.87
C CYS A 133 21.26 -1.31 12.89
N VAL A 134 21.44 -0.71 14.06
CA VAL A 134 21.55 0.75 14.23
C VAL A 134 22.91 1.05 14.83
N ASN A 135 23.73 1.82 14.13
CA ASN A 135 25.11 2.13 14.54
C ASN A 135 25.94 0.87 14.88
N GLY A 136 25.82 -0.19 14.08
CA GLY A 136 26.52 -1.45 14.28
C GLY A 136 25.99 -2.31 15.43
N LYS A 137 24.88 -1.92 16.08
CA LYS A 137 24.29 -2.66 17.21
C LYS A 137 22.92 -3.24 16.87
N PRO A 138 22.61 -4.47 17.30
CA PRO A 138 21.29 -5.04 17.13
C PRO A 138 20.28 -4.31 18.02
N THR A 139 19.25 -3.74 17.39
CA THR A 139 18.20 -2.96 18.04
C THR A 139 16.85 -3.57 17.72
N LEU A 140 16.04 -3.78 18.75
CA LEU A 140 14.66 -4.25 18.59
C LEU A 140 13.80 -3.13 18.03
N LEU A 141 13.05 -3.43 16.97
CA LEU A 141 12.05 -2.52 16.42
C LEU A 141 10.66 -3.07 16.67
N TYR A 142 9.77 -2.16 17.04
CA TYR A 142 8.42 -2.46 17.46
C TYR A 142 7.40 -1.96 16.44
N ARG A 143 6.16 -2.37 16.65
CA ARG A 143 5.01 -1.90 15.88
C ARG A 143 4.91 -0.38 15.80
N SER A 144 5.20 0.33 16.89
CA SER A 144 5.20 1.79 16.95
C SER A 144 6.23 2.43 16.01
N ASP A 145 7.40 1.81 15.83
CA ASP A 145 8.43 2.31 14.92
C ASP A 145 7.98 2.16 13.47
N MET A 146 7.33 1.03 13.15
CA MET A 146 6.74 0.81 11.83
C MET A 146 5.62 1.82 11.54
N ASP A 147 4.74 2.07 12.51
CA ASP A 147 3.62 2.99 12.36
C ASP A 147 4.13 4.44 12.18
N LEU A 148 5.20 4.84 12.87
CA LEU A 148 5.87 6.13 12.67
C LEU A 148 6.46 6.26 11.26
N GLU A 149 7.16 5.25 10.76
CA GLU A 149 7.68 5.25 9.38
C GLU A 149 6.56 5.32 8.34
N LYS A 150 5.47 4.58 8.57
CA LYS A 150 4.28 4.61 7.73
C LYS A 150 3.65 6.00 7.71
N GLN A 151 3.62 6.71 8.83
CA GLN A 151 3.14 8.09 8.91
C GLN A 151 4.04 9.04 8.12
N ASN A 152 5.36 8.90 8.21
CA ASN A 152 6.30 9.71 7.43
C ASN A 152 6.14 9.48 5.92
N LEU A 153 5.97 8.22 5.48
CA LEU A 153 5.68 7.89 4.08
C LEU A 153 4.36 8.50 3.63
N LYS A 154 3.32 8.45 4.48
CA LYS A 154 2.04 9.08 4.19
C LYS A 154 2.18 10.59 3.99
N GLN A 155 2.94 11.28 4.84
CA GLN A 155 3.17 12.71 4.71
C GLN A 155 3.89 13.06 3.39
N MET A 156 4.91 12.27 3.02
CA MET A 156 5.59 12.44 1.73
C MET A 156 4.64 12.25 0.55
N TYR A 157 3.78 11.24 0.61
CA TYR A 157 2.77 11.00 -0.41
C TYR A 157 1.77 12.16 -0.53
N GLU A 158 1.26 12.68 0.59
CA GLU A 158 0.34 13.83 0.61
C GLU A 158 0.99 15.10 0.03
N GLU A 159 2.29 15.31 0.29
CA GLU A 159 3.06 16.39 -0.34
C GLU A 159 3.09 16.23 -1.87
N ILE A 160 3.38 15.02 -2.37
CA ILE A 160 3.39 14.73 -3.81
C ILE A 160 2.01 14.97 -4.43
N ILE A 161 0.94 14.50 -3.78
CA ILE A 161 -0.43 14.72 -4.25
C ILE A 161 -0.74 16.21 -4.32
N THR A 162 -0.32 16.99 -3.33
CA THR A 162 -0.50 18.45 -3.31
C THR A 162 0.24 19.10 -4.49
N LEU A 163 1.51 18.72 -4.72
CA LEU A 163 2.33 19.24 -5.81
C LEU A 163 1.81 18.86 -7.19
N SER A 164 1.17 17.70 -7.34
CA SER A 164 0.60 17.25 -8.62
C SER A 164 -0.56 18.12 -9.13
N LEU A 165 -1.18 18.91 -8.24
CA LEU A 165 -2.42 19.66 -8.44
C LEU A 165 -3.66 18.81 -8.77
N VAL A 166 -3.59 17.48 -8.65
CA VAL A 166 -4.70 16.54 -8.98
C VAL A 166 -6.01 16.88 -8.27
N ASN A 167 -5.93 17.41 -7.04
CA ASN A 167 -7.09 17.74 -6.20
C ASN A 167 -7.45 19.23 -6.22
N SER A 168 -6.52 20.12 -6.59
CA SER A 168 -6.70 21.57 -6.49
C SER A 168 -6.97 22.25 -7.81
N LYS A 169 -6.63 21.61 -8.94
CA LYS A 169 -6.80 22.17 -10.28
C LYS A 169 -7.83 21.38 -11.08
N SER A 170 -8.74 22.10 -11.73
CA SER A 170 -9.73 21.48 -12.62
C SER A 170 -9.10 20.97 -13.92
N CYS A 171 -9.58 19.82 -14.37
CA CYS A 171 -9.25 19.23 -15.65
C CYS A 171 -10.35 19.58 -16.67
N SER A 172 -10.01 20.37 -17.68
CA SER A 172 -10.87 20.63 -18.85
C SER A 172 -10.23 20.22 -20.18
N ASN A 173 -8.91 20.04 -20.18
CA ASN A 173 -8.15 19.55 -21.33
C ASN A 173 -7.15 18.48 -20.85
N PRO A 174 -7.34 17.20 -21.22
CA PRO A 174 -6.45 16.13 -20.80
C PRO A 174 -5.00 16.31 -21.27
N GLN A 175 -4.76 17.03 -22.37
CA GLN A 175 -3.41 17.30 -22.89
C GLN A 175 -2.58 18.23 -21.99
N LYS A 176 -3.19 18.85 -20.98
CA LYS A 176 -2.49 19.64 -19.94
C LYS A 176 -2.09 18.80 -18.71
N TRP A 177 -2.31 17.50 -18.77
CA TRP A 177 -2.02 16.55 -17.72
C TRP A 177 -1.11 15.45 -18.26
N TYR A 178 -0.27 14.94 -17.38
CA TYR A 178 0.54 13.75 -17.63
C TYR A 178 0.44 12.85 -16.40
N TYR A 179 1.04 11.66 -16.44
CA TYR A 179 1.05 10.76 -15.29
C TYR A 179 2.46 10.22 -15.04
N THR A 180 2.71 9.81 -13.80
CA THR A 180 3.94 9.10 -13.43
C THR A 180 3.61 7.92 -12.55
N ALA A 181 4.44 6.87 -12.66
CA ALA A 181 4.51 5.81 -11.67
C ALA A 181 4.97 6.39 -10.32
N ILE A 182 4.42 5.88 -9.24
CA ILE A 182 4.85 6.20 -7.87
C ILE A 182 4.87 4.95 -7.01
N GLY A 183 5.86 4.86 -6.12
CA GLY A 183 6.04 3.73 -5.23
C GLY A 183 6.52 2.49 -5.97
N LYS A 184 6.94 1.47 -5.21
CA LYS A 184 7.37 0.19 -5.76
C LYS A 184 6.69 -0.94 -5.02
N GLN A 185 6.00 -1.81 -5.77
CA GLN A 185 5.48 -3.03 -5.22
C GLN A 185 6.60 -4.04 -4.96
N ILE A 186 6.35 -4.93 -4.01
CA ILE A 186 7.31 -5.94 -3.56
C ILE A 186 7.70 -6.88 -4.71
N CYS A 187 6.74 -7.23 -5.56
CA CYS A 187 6.93 -8.15 -6.68
C CYS A 187 7.30 -7.45 -8.00
N GLY A 188 7.64 -6.16 -7.95
CA GLY A 188 7.97 -5.34 -9.12
C GLY A 188 6.79 -4.53 -9.65
N GLY A 189 7.12 -3.55 -10.49
CA GLY A 189 6.17 -2.54 -10.94
C GLY A 189 5.89 -1.45 -9.89
N PRO A 190 5.18 -0.39 -10.30
CA PRO A 190 4.83 0.70 -9.41
C PRO A 190 3.69 0.32 -8.47
N LEU A 191 3.63 1.01 -7.32
CA LEU A 191 2.49 0.89 -6.41
C LEU A 191 1.22 1.35 -7.13
N GLU A 192 1.29 2.53 -7.73
CA GLU A 192 0.19 3.11 -8.51
C GLU A 192 0.74 4.16 -9.50
N TYR A 193 -0.17 4.79 -10.22
CA TYR A 193 0.12 5.92 -11.10
C TYR A 193 -0.65 7.14 -10.62
N ILE A 194 -0.01 8.30 -10.67
CA ILE A 194 -0.62 9.57 -10.29
C ILE A 194 -0.62 10.52 -11.50
N PRO A 195 -1.77 11.13 -11.83
CA PRO A 195 -1.80 12.22 -12.79
C PRO A 195 -1.27 13.51 -12.14
N TYR A 196 -0.61 14.34 -12.93
CA TYR A 196 -0.11 15.64 -12.51
C TYR A 196 -0.25 16.68 -13.63
N SER A 197 -0.43 17.94 -13.26
CA SER A 197 -0.57 19.01 -14.25
C SER A 197 0.78 19.37 -14.87
N LEU A 198 0.82 19.62 -16.18
CA LEU A 198 2.02 20.06 -16.89
C LEU A 198 2.49 21.50 -16.54
N GLU A 199 1.74 22.21 -15.70
CA GLU A 199 2.08 23.57 -15.26
C GLU A 199 2.92 23.61 -13.96
N ILE A 200 3.20 22.45 -13.35
CA ILE A 200 4.00 22.37 -12.12
C ILE A 200 5.50 22.37 -12.40
N ASP A 201 6.32 22.61 -11.37
CA ASP A 201 7.75 22.28 -11.42
C ASP A 201 7.93 20.75 -11.45
N ARG A 202 8.03 20.22 -12.67
CA ARG A 202 8.14 18.79 -12.93
C ARG A 202 9.42 18.18 -12.35
N THR A 203 10.54 18.91 -12.34
CA THR A 203 11.81 18.38 -11.85
C THR A 203 11.75 18.15 -10.34
N ASN A 204 11.23 19.14 -9.60
CA ASN A 204 11.02 19.00 -8.16
C ASN A 204 10.03 17.87 -7.83
N PHE A 205 8.89 17.85 -8.54
CA PHE A 205 7.85 16.84 -8.35
C PHE A 205 8.38 15.42 -8.56
N LEU A 206 9.04 15.16 -9.70
CA LEU A 206 9.58 13.83 -10.00
C LEU A 206 10.68 13.42 -9.02
N SER A 207 11.54 14.35 -8.60
CA SER A 207 12.55 14.07 -7.57
C SER A 207 11.91 13.60 -6.24
N LYS A 208 10.79 14.20 -5.82
CA LYS A 208 10.06 13.76 -4.63
C LYS A 208 9.40 12.39 -4.81
N VAL A 209 8.86 12.11 -6.00
CA VAL A 209 8.31 10.80 -6.37
C VAL A 209 9.38 9.71 -6.27
N ASP A 210 10.59 9.96 -6.76
CA ASP A 210 11.71 9.02 -6.70
C ASP A 210 12.12 8.75 -5.25
N VAL A 211 12.30 9.79 -4.44
CA VAL A 211 12.67 9.65 -3.02
C VAL A 211 11.58 8.88 -2.23
N TYR A 212 10.30 9.17 -2.49
CA TYR A 212 9.21 8.39 -1.89
C TYR A 212 9.28 6.91 -2.31
N THR A 213 9.52 6.66 -3.59
CA THR A 213 9.57 5.31 -4.16
C THR A 213 10.70 4.48 -3.55
N GLU A 214 11.89 5.08 -3.38
CA GLU A 214 13.02 4.44 -2.72
C GLU A 214 12.74 4.16 -1.25
N LYS A 215 12.19 5.14 -0.51
CA LYS A 215 11.86 4.97 0.91
C LYS A 215 10.78 3.92 1.13
N LEU A 216 9.75 3.89 0.29
CA LEU A 216 8.73 2.86 0.36
C LEU A 216 9.32 1.46 0.08
N SER A 217 10.21 1.35 -0.91
CA SER A 217 10.90 0.09 -1.18
C SER A 217 11.78 -0.35 -0.01
N ALA A 218 12.50 0.58 0.63
CA ALA A 218 13.29 0.30 1.81
C ALA A 218 12.41 -0.13 2.99
N PHE A 219 11.26 0.51 3.20
CA PHE A 219 10.26 0.15 4.19
C PHE A 219 9.74 -1.28 3.97
N HIS A 220 9.32 -1.62 2.75
CA HIS A 220 8.86 -2.98 2.43
C HIS A 220 9.92 -4.04 2.74
N LYS A 221 11.18 -3.78 2.38
CA LYS A 221 12.31 -4.68 2.65
C LYS A 221 12.58 -4.80 4.16
N LYS A 222 12.62 -3.69 4.86
CA LYS A 222 12.90 -3.62 6.31
C LYS A 222 11.88 -4.41 7.10
N TRP A 223 10.60 -4.22 6.81
CA TRP A 223 9.50 -4.84 7.55
C TRP A 223 9.01 -6.15 6.96
N LYS A 224 9.74 -6.74 5.99
CA LYS A 224 9.42 -8.03 5.36
C LYS A 224 7.96 -8.11 4.90
N MET A 225 7.47 -7.01 4.30
CA MET A 225 6.10 -6.94 3.82
C MET A 225 5.86 -8.01 2.74
N VAL A 226 4.63 -8.49 2.65
CA VAL A 226 4.18 -9.43 1.61
C VAL A 226 3.07 -8.79 0.79
N SER A 227 2.98 -9.16 -0.49
CA SER A 227 1.96 -8.66 -1.41
C SER A 227 1.40 -9.81 -2.24
N THR A 228 0.17 -9.65 -2.74
CA THR A 228 -0.45 -10.57 -3.69
C THR A 228 0.20 -10.54 -5.08
N CYS A 229 1.23 -9.71 -5.30
CA CYS A 229 1.91 -9.51 -6.57
C CYS A 229 1.01 -9.05 -7.72
N ASN A 230 -0.09 -8.36 -7.40
CA ASN A 230 -0.97 -7.77 -8.41
C ASN A 230 -0.31 -6.51 -8.99
N VAL A 231 0.32 -6.66 -10.16
CA VAL A 231 0.98 -5.54 -10.85
C VAL A 231 -0.08 -4.57 -11.39
N THR A 232 0.03 -3.30 -11.03
CA THR A 232 -0.83 -2.24 -11.56
C THR A 232 -0.47 -1.99 -13.03
N PRO A 233 -1.40 -2.19 -13.98
CA PRO A 233 -1.12 -1.93 -15.39
C PRO A 233 -0.86 -0.44 -15.63
N ALA A 234 -0.03 -0.12 -16.62
CA ALA A 234 0.21 1.27 -17.00
C ALA A 234 -1.05 1.88 -17.63
N PRO A 235 -1.42 3.12 -17.27
CA PRO A 235 -2.43 3.88 -17.99
C PRO A 235 -1.99 4.10 -19.44
N ILE A 236 -2.94 4.14 -20.37
CA ILE A 236 -2.67 4.44 -21.78
C ILE A 236 -3.05 5.88 -22.15
N ALA A 237 -3.88 6.54 -21.33
CA ALA A 237 -4.29 7.93 -21.54
C ALA A 237 -4.74 8.61 -20.23
N ILE A 238 -5.04 9.91 -20.33
CA ILE A 238 -5.74 10.69 -19.31
C ILE A 238 -7.00 11.25 -19.95
N ASP A 239 -8.09 11.31 -19.19
CA ASP A 239 -9.30 12.08 -19.52
C ASP A 239 -9.71 13.01 -18.37
N CYS A 240 -10.58 13.97 -18.66
CA CYS A 240 -11.17 14.86 -17.67
C CYS A 240 -12.61 14.43 -17.35
N VAL A 241 -12.78 13.62 -16.31
CA VAL A 241 -14.12 13.19 -15.84
C VAL A 241 -14.51 14.01 -14.62
N ASN A 242 -15.68 14.65 -14.65
CA ASN A 242 -16.17 15.51 -13.57
C ASN A 242 -15.14 16.57 -13.13
N ASN A 243 -14.49 17.22 -14.10
CA ASN A 243 -13.42 18.20 -13.90
C ASN A 243 -12.18 17.67 -13.16
N LYS A 244 -11.95 16.35 -13.10
CA LYS A 244 -10.77 15.73 -12.50
C LYS A 244 -10.00 14.89 -13.52
N PRO A 245 -8.66 14.92 -13.50
CA PRO A 245 -7.86 14.06 -14.35
C PRO A 245 -8.06 12.61 -13.91
N THR A 246 -8.45 11.77 -14.84
CA THR A 246 -8.74 10.34 -14.63
C THR A 246 -7.83 9.54 -15.53
N LEU A 247 -7.09 8.59 -14.95
CA LEU A 247 -6.24 7.67 -15.70
C LEU A 247 -7.12 6.66 -16.43
N LEU A 248 -6.83 6.46 -17.71
CA LEU A 248 -7.54 5.53 -18.57
C LEU A 248 -6.65 4.32 -18.87
N TYR A 249 -7.25 3.13 -18.77
CA TYR A 249 -6.59 1.85 -18.96
C TYR A 249 -7.13 1.11 -20.19
N GLU A 250 -6.41 0.08 -20.62
CA GLU A 250 -6.83 -0.77 -21.74
C GLU A 250 -8.19 -1.46 -21.46
N SER A 251 -8.51 -1.75 -20.19
CA SER A 251 -9.83 -2.25 -19.80
C SER A 251 -10.95 -1.27 -20.12
N ASP A 252 -10.72 0.04 -19.92
CA ASP A 252 -11.71 1.07 -20.21
C ASP A 252 -11.93 1.19 -21.72
N ARG A 253 -10.84 1.13 -22.49
CA ARG A 253 -10.89 1.09 -23.96
C ARG A 253 -11.69 -0.09 -24.47
N ASN A 254 -11.46 -1.27 -23.91
CA ASN A 254 -12.17 -2.49 -24.29
C ASN A 254 -13.66 -2.43 -23.93
N LEU A 255 -13.99 -1.90 -22.76
CA LEU A 255 -15.38 -1.71 -22.33
C LEU A 255 -16.12 -0.72 -23.25
N GLU A 256 -15.52 0.42 -23.57
CA GLU A 256 -16.14 1.41 -24.47
C GLU A 256 -16.32 0.84 -25.88
N LYS A 257 -15.32 0.10 -26.39
CA LYS A 257 -15.42 -0.60 -27.68
C LYS A 257 -16.55 -1.65 -27.67
N GLN A 258 -16.71 -2.40 -26.58
CA GLN A 258 -17.79 -3.36 -26.43
C GLN A 258 -19.16 -2.66 -26.43
N ASN A 259 -19.29 -1.54 -25.72
CA ASN A 259 -20.53 -0.75 -25.71
C ASN A 259 -20.88 -0.22 -27.10
N LEU A 260 -19.89 0.27 -27.87
CA LEU A 260 -20.08 0.67 -29.27
C LEU A 260 -20.55 -0.50 -30.14
N ASN A 261 -19.93 -1.68 -30.01
CA ASN A 261 -20.33 -2.87 -30.76
C ASN A 261 -21.78 -3.29 -30.42
N ASN A 262 -22.15 -3.23 -29.14
CA ASN A 262 -23.51 -3.55 -28.70
C ASN A 262 -24.54 -2.58 -29.30
N LEU A 263 -24.25 -1.27 -29.28
CA LEU A 263 -25.11 -0.24 -29.88
C LEU A 263 -25.22 -0.41 -31.39
N TYR A 264 -24.11 -0.73 -32.08
CA TYR A 264 -24.12 -1.03 -33.51
C TYR A 264 -25.01 -2.25 -33.83
N ASN A 265 -24.89 -3.33 -33.05
CA ASN A 265 -25.73 -4.53 -33.23
C ASN A 265 -27.22 -4.24 -32.97
N GLU A 266 -27.53 -3.38 -32.00
CA GLU A 266 -28.90 -2.90 -31.77
C GLU A 266 -29.42 -2.13 -32.99
N ILE A 267 -28.62 -1.23 -33.56
CA ILE A 267 -28.95 -0.50 -34.79
C ILE A 267 -29.20 -1.46 -35.95
N ILE A 268 -28.32 -2.45 -36.17
CA ILE A 268 -28.50 -3.47 -37.21
C ILE A 268 -29.81 -4.23 -37.02
N THR A 269 -30.14 -4.59 -35.78
CA THR A 269 -31.38 -5.30 -35.44
C THR A 269 -32.61 -4.42 -35.71
N LEU A 270 -32.59 -3.17 -35.24
CA LEU A 270 -33.69 -2.20 -35.42
C LEU A 270 -33.90 -1.81 -36.89
N SER A 271 -32.84 -1.82 -37.71
CA SER A 271 -32.93 -1.48 -39.13
C SER A 271 -33.76 -2.49 -39.94
N LEU A 272 -33.93 -3.71 -39.40
CA LEU A 272 -34.51 -4.89 -40.06
C LEU A 272 -33.74 -5.40 -41.29
N VAL A 273 -32.55 -4.86 -41.58
CA VAL A 273 -31.72 -5.20 -42.75
C VAL A 273 -31.46 -6.70 -42.91
N ASN A 274 -31.42 -7.44 -41.81
CA ASN A 274 -31.15 -8.89 -41.76
C ASN A 274 -32.39 -9.75 -41.50
N SER A 275 -33.52 -9.18 -41.08
CA SER A 275 -34.69 -9.93 -40.59
C SER A 275 -35.95 -9.72 -41.42
N LYS A 276 -36.00 -8.70 -42.28
CA LYS A 276 -37.14 -8.40 -43.13
C LYS A 276 -36.79 -8.54 -44.62
N THR A 277 -37.64 -9.24 -45.36
CA THR A 277 -37.51 -9.38 -46.81
C THR A 277 -37.67 -8.04 -47.52
N CYS A 278 -36.79 -7.78 -48.50
CA CYS A 278 -36.86 -6.64 -49.39
C CYS A 278 -37.59 -7.05 -50.68
N ASP A 279 -38.84 -6.59 -50.84
CA ASP A 279 -39.63 -6.80 -52.06
C ASP A 279 -39.90 -5.50 -52.84
N ASN A 280 -39.85 -4.36 -52.15
CA ASN A 280 -39.97 -3.03 -52.76
C ASN A 280 -38.88 -2.09 -52.20
N PRO A 281 -37.95 -1.58 -53.03
CA PRO A 281 -36.89 -0.66 -52.57
C PRO A 281 -37.43 0.66 -52.01
N GLU A 282 -38.63 1.11 -52.42
CA GLU A 282 -39.25 2.34 -51.90
C GLU A 282 -39.67 2.24 -50.43
N LYS A 283 -39.72 1.02 -49.87
CA LYS A 283 -39.98 0.78 -48.44
C LYS A 283 -38.72 0.84 -47.57
N TRP A 284 -37.58 1.17 -48.16
CA TRP A 284 -36.29 1.22 -47.49
C TRP A 284 -35.66 2.59 -47.73
N ALA A 285 -34.87 3.02 -46.76
CA ALA A 285 -34.00 4.19 -46.87
C ALA A 285 -32.60 3.81 -46.36
N PHE A 286 -31.64 4.71 -46.51
CA PHE A 286 -30.30 4.52 -45.95
C PHE A 286 -29.82 5.80 -45.26
N THR A 287 -28.93 5.64 -44.30
CA THR A 287 -28.31 6.75 -43.58
C THR A 287 -26.83 6.49 -43.37
N ALA A 288 -26.07 7.57 -43.26
CA ALA A 288 -24.67 7.52 -42.83
C ALA A 288 -24.57 7.03 -41.39
N ILE A 289 -23.55 6.23 -41.10
CA ILE A 289 -23.26 5.73 -39.74
C ILE A 289 -21.75 5.81 -39.45
N GLY A 290 -21.44 6.27 -38.24
CA GLY A 290 -20.07 6.51 -37.83
C GLY A 290 -19.47 7.77 -38.43
N GLU A 291 -18.30 8.15 -37.93
CA GLU A 291 -17.54 9.30 -38.43
C GLU A 291 -16.06 8.93 -38.42
N LYS A 292 -15.41 9.03 -39.59
CA LYS A 292 -13.97 8.82 -39.69
C LYS A 292 -13.24 10.04 -39.18
N ALA A 293 -12.07 9.84 -38.55
CA ALA A 293 -11.22 10.93 -38.08
C ALA A 293 -10.83 11.97 -39.18
N CYS A 294 -10.84 11.57 -40.45
CA CYS A 294 -10.55 12.40 -41.62
C CYS A 294 -11.77 13.11 -42.23
N GLY A 295 -12.96 12.92 -41.66
CA GLY A 295 -14.23 13.38 -42.21
C GLY A 295 -14.95 12.33 -43.07
N GLY A 296 -16.27 12.45 -43.10
CA GLY A 296 -17.17 11.51 -43.76
C GLY A 296 -17.54 10.31 -42.89
N PRO A 297 -18.58 9.54 -43.26
CA PRO A 297 -19.03 8.44 -42.45
C PRO A 297 -18.13 7.22 -42.57
N THR A 298 -18.18 6.39 -41.53
CA THR A 298 -17.50 5.08 -41.55
C THR A 298 -18.16 4.19 -42.60
N ASP A 299 -19.49 4.14 -42.61
CA ASP A 299 -20.29 3.32 -43.53
C ASP A 299 -21.69 3.93 -43.77
N TYR A 300 -22.51 3.26 -44.56
CA TYR A 300 -23.93 3.53 -44.75
C TYR A 300 -24.76 2.30 -44.38
N ILE A 301 -25.86 2.51 -43.65
CA ILE A 301 -26.78 1.44 -43.26
C ILE A 301 -28.15 1.65 -43.92
N ALA A 302 -28.68 0.60 -44.53
CA ALA A 302 -30.07 0.55 -45.00
C ALA A 302 -31.02 0.21 -43.84
N TYR A 303 -32.22 0.80 -43.83
CA TYR A 303 -33.26 0.56 -42.84
C TYR A 303 -34.65 0.59 -43.45
N SER A 304 -35.57 -0.21 -42.90
CA SER A 304 -36.96 -0.27 -43.33
C SER A 304 -37.72 0.99 -42.88
N LEU A 305 -38.53 1.60 -43.76
CA LEU A 305 -39.37 2.75 -43.43
C LEU A 305 -40.59 2.39 -42.55
N GLU A 306 -40.85 1.11 -42.35
CA GLU A 306 -41.93 0.62 -41.47
C GLU A 306 -41.53 0.57 -39.97
N ILE A 307 -40.31 0.99 -39.61
CA ILE A 307 -39.86 1.13 -38.21
C ILE A 307 -40.14 2.55 -37.68
N ASN A 308 -39.94 2.77 -36.37
CA ASN A 308 -39.88 4.13 -35.84
C ASN A 308 -38.57 4.81 -36.30
N THR A 309 -38.63 5.48 -37.45
CA THR A 309 -37.47 6.11 -38.10
C THR A 309 -36.83 7.20 -37.25
N ALA A 310 -37.61 7.99 -36.52
CA ALA A 310 -37.08 9.04 -35.65
C ALA A 310 -36.22 8.46 -34.52
N SER A 311 -36.70 7.40 -33.85
CA SER A 311 -35.95 6.73 -32.79
C SER A 311 -34.69 6.03 -33.33
N PHE A 312 -34.81 5.37 -34.48
CA PHE A 312 -33.69 4.73 -35.16
C PHE A 312 -32.59 5.72 -35.54
N LEU A 313 -32.94 6.82 -36.22
CA LEU A 313 -31.97 7.85 -36.63
C LEU A 313 -31.33 8.54 -35.44
N SER A 314 -32.08 8.75 -34.34
CA SER A 314 -31.52 9.25 -33.08
C SER A 314 -30.44 8.30 -32.54
N LYS A 315 -30.70 6.98 -32.52
CA LYS A 315 -29.70 5.97 -32.13
C LYS A 315 -28.48 5.93 -33.04
N VAL A 316 -28.66 6.05 -34.36
CA VAL A 316 -27.54 6.15 -35.31
C VAL A 316 -26.70 7.37 -35.01
N ASN A 317 -27.32 8.54 -34.76
CA ASN A 317 -26.59 9.75 -34.37
C ASN A 317 -25.86 9.57 -33.03
N THR A 318 -26.48 8.93 -32.04
CA THR A 318 -25.81 8.59 -30.77
C THR A 318 -24.57 7.72 -31.01
N TYR A 319 -24.69 6.65 -31.81
CA TYR A 319 -23.55 5.80 -32.16
C TYR A 319 -22.44 6.59 -32.86
N THR A 320 -22.79 7.39 -33.86
CA THR A 320 -21.82 8.21 -34.61
C THR A 320 -21.04 9.14 -33.67
N ASN A 321 -21.74 9.86 -32.78
CA ASN A 321 -21.09 10.75 -31.81
C ASN A 321 -20.22 9.98 -30.80
N MET A 322 -20.66 8.80 -30.35
CA MET A 322 -19.88 7.97 -29.44
C MET A 322 -18.64 7.39 -30.11
N GLN A 323 -18.73 6.96 -31.38
CA GLN A 323 -17.58 6.47 -32.14
C GLN A 323 -16.56 7.59 -32.35
N ALA A 324 -17.00 8.78 -32.76
CA ALA A 324 -16.11 9.94 -32.90
C ALA A 324 -15.40 10.29 -31.58
N GLY A 325 -16.13 10.23 -30.46
CA GLY A 325 -15.58 10.39 -29.12
C GLY A 325 -14.54 9.34 -28.76
N TYR A 326 -14.82 8.07 -29.03
CA TYR A 326 -13.91 6.94 -28.83
C TYR A 326 -12.63 7.10 -29.65
N ASP A 327 -12.75 7.39 -30.95
CA ASP A 327 -11.60 7.53 -31.85
C ASP A 327 -10.68 8.67 -31.40
N LYS A 328 -11.27 9.80 -31.02
CA LYS A 328 -10.54 10.94 -30.47
C LYS A 328 -9.85 10.61 -29.14
N ARG A 329 -10.56 9.93 -28.23
CA ARG A 329 -10.07 9.59 -26.88
C ARG A 329 -8.90 8.61 -26.93
N TRP A 330 -8.97 7.62 -27.82
CA TRP A 330 -7.99 6.53 -27.92
C TRP A 330 -7.03 6.65 -29.09
N GLY A 331 -7.02 7.80 -29.78
CA GLY A 331 -6.11 8.08 -30.89
C GLY A 331 -6.24 7.09 -32.05
N VAL A 332 -7.46 6.66 -32.36
CA VAL A 332 -7.71 5.73 -33.47
C VAL A 332 -7.47 6.46 -34.80
N ILE A 333 -6.58 5.92 -35.62
CA ILE A 333 -6.22 6.49 -36.91
C ILE A 333 -7.07 5.83 -38.01
N SER A 334 -7.66 6.64 -38.88
CA SER A 334 -8.40 6.21 -40.07
C SER A 334 -7.46 6.12 -41.27
N THR A 335 -7.74 5.21 -42.22
CA THR A 335 -7.01 5.11 -43.50
C THR A 335 -7.31 6.26 -44.46
N CYS A 336 -8.24 7.15 -44.10
CA CYS A 336 -8.71 8.26 -44.91
C CYS A 336 -9.39 7.86 -46.24
N ASP A 337 -9.77 6.60 -46.40
CA ASP A 337 -10.49 6.15 -47.57
C ASP A 337 -11.91 6.74 -47.59
N PHE A 338 -12.27 7.34 -48.73
CA PHE A 338 -13.57 7.97 -48.92
C PHE A 338 -14.67 6.92 -49.12
N THR A 339 -15.65 6.87 -48.22
CA THR A 339 -16.86 6.08 -48.41
C THR A 339 -17.85 6.90 -49.22
N SER A 340 -18.00 6.59 -50.52
CA SER A 340 -18.99 7.25 -51.38
C SER A 340 -20.41 7.01 -50.91
N ALA A 341 -21.29 8.01 -50.97
CA ALA A 341 -22.70 7.82 -50.63
C ALA A 341 -23.40 6.89 -51.65
N PRO A 342 -24.27 5.96 -51.21
CA PRO A 342 -25.13 5.21 -52.12
C PRO A 342 -26.02 6.15 -52.96
N LYS A 343 -26.27 5.77 -54.21
CA LYS A 343 -27.20 6.45 -55.13
C LYS A 343 -28.64 5.95 -54.99
N SER A 344 -28.82 4.67 -54.67
CA SER A 344 -30.14 4.05 -54.53
C SER A 344 -30.11 2.75 -53.72
N ILE A 345 -31.29 2.19 -53.47
CA ILE A 345 -31.46 0.86 -52.87
C ILE A 345 -32.03 -0.10 -53.93
N ASN A 346 -31.51 -1.33 -53.95
CA ASN A 346 -32.07 -2.44 -54.72
C ASN A 346 -32.46 -3.58 -53.77
N CYS A 347 -33.53 -4.30 -54.11
CA CYS A 347 -33.83 -5.60 -53.52
C CYS A 347 -33.27 -6.69 -54.45
N ILE A 348 -32.29 -7.47 -53.96
CA ILE A 348 -31.68 -8.57 -54.71
C ILE A 348 -31.78 -9.83 -53.85
N ASP A 349 -32.44 -10.87 -54.36
CA ASP A 349 -32.69 -12.13 -53.67
C ASP A 349 -33.38 -11.94 -52.30
N GLY A 350 -34.34 -11.02 -52.24
CA GLY A 350 -35.05 -10.68 -51.00
C GLY A 350 -34.21 -9.91 -49.97
N LYS A 351 -32.97 -9.53 -50.31
CA LYS A 351 -32.08 -8.75 -49.43
C LYS A 351 -31.91 -7.33 -49.94
N VAL A 352 -31.92 -6.38 -49.02
CA VAL A 352 -31.64 -4.98 -49.32
C VAL A 352 -30.15 -4.80 -49.63
N LYS A 353 -29.83 -4.11 -50.73
CA LYS A 353 -28.46 -3.80 -51.14
C LYS A 353 -28.35 -2.32 -51.53
N LEU A 354 -27.31 -1.66 -51.03
CA LEU A 354 -26.96 -0.29 -51.40
C LEU A 354 -26.27 -0.30 -52.77
N LYS A 355 -26.70 0.60 -53.68
CA LYS A 355 -26.10 0.80 -54.99
C LYS A 355 -25.28 2.09 -54.99
N TYR A 356 -23.98 2.00 -55.27
CA TYR A 356 -23.04 3.14 -55.29
C TYR A 356 -22.84 3.71 -56.69
#